data_AF-A0A2H3JVF0-F1
#
_entry.id   AF-A0A2H3JVF0-F1
#
_cell.length_a   1.000
_cell.length_b   1.000
_cell.length_c   1.000
_cell.angle_alpha   90.00
_cell.angle_beta   90.00
_cell.angle_gamma   90.00
#
_symmetry.space_group_name_H-M   'P 1'
#
loop_
_entity.id
_entity.type
_entity.pdbx_description
1 polymer ?
#
loop_
_entity_poly.entity_id
_entity_poly.type
_entity_poly.pdbx_seq_one_letter_code
_entity_poly.pdbx_strand_id
1 'polypeptide(L)'
;MAPGSTIAGTAVMNDVQAYLSLHASAYCQVSASALIFYEHLITFSDEVDLVWRYRFTSGTALFMMNRLCLLVQGIFNILEIAGWTTPLSCEILLVFQYVVKLSFFVVGAVFTSLCVYAISGKRRCLAVIALVFGLAPVGTNLYAQVRRLSAHVPSTGIIPVCAASRLVPQSDIIKVMVPTHLSAMVMEIIVIATSWFYLFPWRATQRSRDTTTPLVTMLLRNGSLSFLYDTVMILGCSGADSPLKVL
;
A
#
# COMPACT_ATOMS: atom_id res chain seq x y z
N MET A 1 -26.16 23.30 36.21
CA MET A 1 -25.05 22.50 35.64
C MET A 1 -25.21 22.53 34.13
N ALA A 2 -24.39 23.32 33.43
CA ALA A 2 -24.59 23.64 32.03
C ALA A 2 -24.03 22.53 31.11
N PRO A 3 -24.82 21.92 30.22
CA PRO A 3 -24.36 20.91 29.26
C PRO A 3 -23.46 21.47 28.12
N GLY A 4 -23.13 22.76 28.14
CA GLY A 4 -22.37 23.42 27.08
C GLY A 4 -20.84 23.27 27.17
N SER A 5 -20.27 22.98 28.35
CA SER A 5 -18.81 22.88 28.50
C SER A 5 -18.22 21.55 28.03
N THR A 6 -19.01 20.47 28.07
CA THR A 6 -18.57 19.14 27.63
C THR A 6 -18.52 19.02 26.12
N ILE A 7 -19.41 19.71 25.40
CA ILE A 7 -19.50 19.70 23.92
C ILE A 7 -18.38 20.56 23.30
N ALA A 8 -18.05 21.69 23.93
CA ALA A 8 -16.89 22.50 23.53
C ALA A 8 -15.56 21.77 23.80
N GLY A 9 -15.47 21.04 24.92
CA GLY A 9 -14.30 20.21 25.24
C GLY A 9 -14.09 19.07 24.23
N THR A 10 -15.14 18.36 23.81
CA THR A 10 -15.05 17.29 22.81
C THR A 10 -14.74 17.81 21.41
N ALA A 11 -15.28 18.97 21.01
CA ALA A 11 -14.95 19.60 19.74
C ALA A 11 -13.46 19.99 19.66
N VAL A 12 -12.93 20.64 20.71
CA VAL A 12 -11.51 21.00 20.78
C VAL A 12 -10.61 19.75 20.85
N MET A 13 -11.00 18.71 21.60
CA MET A 13 -10.26 17.45 21.64
C MET A 13 -10.22 16.78 20.25
N ASN A 14 -11.34 16.77 19.53
CA ASN A 14 -11.43 16.19 18.19
C ASN A 14 -10.57 16.95 17.18
N ASP A 15 -10.56 18.29 17.26
CA ASP A 15 -9.70 19.12 16.42
C ASP A 15 -8.22 18.82 16.71
N VAL A 16 -7.80 18.84 17.98
CA VAL A 16 -6.42 18.52 18.38
C VAL A 16 -5.99 17.12 17.93
N GLN A 17 -6.89 16.13 18.02
CA GLN A 17 -6.62 14.77 17.58
C GLN A 17 -6.52 14.66 16.05
N ALA A 18 -7.32 15.43 15.31
CA ALA A 18 -7.21 15.56 13.86
C ALA A 18 -5.88 16.24 13.45
N TYR A 19 -5.46 17.28 14.17
CA TYR A 19 -4.18 17.96 13.93
C TYR A 19 -2.98 17.04 14.19
N LEU A 20 -2.98 16.29 15.28
CA LEU A 20 -1.90 15.36 15.63
C LEU A 20 -1.80 14.20 14.62
N SER A 21 -2.93 13.61 14.25
CA SER A 21 -2.96 12.51 13.27
C SER A 21 -2.50 12.95 11.88
N LEU A 22 -2.86 14.17 11.45
CA LEU A 22 -2.39 14.75 10.20
C LEU A 22 -0.87 14.92 10.20
N HIS A 23 -0.29 15.50 11.25
CA HIS A 23 1.16 15.69 11.36
C HIS A 23 1.91 14.36 11.43
N ALA A 24 1.41 13.41 12.22
CA ALA A 24 2.01 12.07 12.30
C ALA A 24 2.03 11.40 10.92
N SER A 25 0.93 11.49 10.17
CA SER A 25 0.86 10.92 8.82
C SER A 25 1.82 11.59 7.85
N ALA A 26 1.97 12.92 7.90
CA ALA A 26 2.90 13.66 7.06
C ALA A 26 4.36 13.28 7.35
N TYR A 27 4.76 13.19 8.63
CA TYR A 27 6.11 12.73 9.00
C TYR A 27 6.39 11.31 8.51
N CYS A 28 5.43 10.39 8.66
CA CYS A 28 5.55 9.03 8.15
C CYS A 28 5.69 9.00 6.62
N GLN A 29 4.94 9.83 5.90
CA GLN A 29 5.02 9.93 4.44
C GLN A 29 6.38 10.48 3.97
N VAL A 30 6.90 11.53 4.61
CA VAL A 30 8.23 12.08 4.30
C VAL A 30 9.31 11.04 4.57
N SER A 31 9.27 10.39 5.73
CA SER A 31 10.23 9.33 6.08
C SER A 31 10.19 8.18 5.06
N ALA A 32 8.99 7.71 4.71
CA ALA A 32 8.83 6.68 3.68
C ALA A 32 9.37 7.13 2.31
N SER A 33 9.10 8.38 1.91
CA SER A 33 9.62 8.93 0.66
C SER A 33 11.16 9.00 0.66
N ALA A 34 11.77 9.45 1.76
CA ALA A 34 13.22 9.52 1.91
C ALA A 34 13.87 8.13 1.79
N LEU A 35 13.25 7.12 2.40
CA LEU A 35 13.72 5.74 2.32
C LEU A 35 13.58 5.19 0.89
N ILE A 36 12.50 5.51 0.19
CA ILE A 36 12.34 5.18 -1.23
C ILE A 36 13.48 5.80 -2.04
N PHE A 37 13.74 7.10 -1.92
CA PHE A 37 14.83 7.75 -2.66
C PHE A 37 16.20 7.18 -2.31
N TYR A 38 16.46 6.93 -1.03
CA TYR A 38 17.71 6.33 -0.57
C TYR A 38 17.97 4.97 -1.22
N GLU A 39 16.98 4.07 -1.19
CA GLU A 39 17.06 2.76 -1.82
C GLU A 39 17.25 2.87 -3.34
N HIS A 40 16.62 3.85 -3.99
CA HIS A 40 16.80 4.08 -5.42
C HIS A 40 18.20 4.55 -5.78
N LEU A 41 18.80 5.43 -4.97
CA LEU A 41 20.15 5.94 -5.23
C LEU A 41 21.20 4.84 -5.08
N ILE A 42 21.11 4.02 -4.04
CA ILE A 42 22.11 2.97 -3.79
C ILE A 42 22.01 1.84 -4.82
N THR A 43 20.80 1.48 -5.25
CA THR A 43 20.58 0.40 -6.24
C THR A 43 20.77 0.86 -7.68
N PHE A 44 20.84 2.17 -7.95
CA PHE A 44 20.94 2.70 -9.31
C PHE A 44 22.19 2.24 -10.05
N SER A 45 23.35 2.21 -9.37
CA SER A 45 24.61 1.79 -10.00
C SER A 45 24.54 0.35 -10.51
N ASP A 46 24.09 -0.56 -9.66
CA ASP A 46 23.96 -1.98 -9.98
C ASP A 46 22.91 -2.21 -11.08
N GLU A 47 21.83 -1.42 -11.08
CA GLU A 47 20.78 -1.53 -12.10
C GLU A 47 21.22 -1.10 -13.49
N VAL A 48 22.01 -0.04 -13.62
CA VAL A 48 22.54 0.37 -14.93
C VAL A 48 23.44 -0.73 -15.49
N ASP A 49 24.27 -1.36 -14.65
CA ASP A 49 25.17 -2.41 -15.10
C ASP A 49 24.47 -3.74 -15.41
N LEU A 50 23.45 -4.13 -14.64
CA LEU A 50 22.76 -5.42 -14.78
C LEU A 50 21.58 -5.37 -15.74
N VAL A 51 20.80 -4.29 -15.71
CA VAL A 51 19.53 -4.18 -16.45
C VAL A 51 19.72 -3.51 -17.80
N TRP A 52 20.48 -2.41 -17.87
CA TRP A 52 20.58 -1.62 -19.10
C TRP A 52 21.56 -2.23 -20.12
N ARG A 53 22.54 -3.03 -19.67
CA ARG A 53 23.46 -3.76 -20.55
C ARG A 53 22.87 -5.03 -21.15
N TYR A 54 21.77 -5.56 -20.61
CA TYR A 54 21.17 -6.81 -21.07
C TYR A 54 19.91 -6.60 -21.92
N ARG A 55 19.46 -7.65 -22.60
CA ARG A 55 18.27 -7.62 -23.46
C ARG A 55 17.02 -7.27 -22.65
N PHE A 56 16.27 -6.28 -23.11
CA PHE A 56 14.94 -5.95 -22.57
C PHE A 56 14.00 -7.16 -22.68
N THR A 57 13.70 -7.81 -21.56
CA THR A 57 12.68 -8.86 -21.46
C THR A 57 11.42 -8.32 -20.77
N SER A 58 10.29 -9.01 -20.92
CA SER A 58 9.04 -8.63 -20.25
C SER A 58 9.17 -8.57 -18.72
N GLY A 59 9.99 -9.43 -18.12
CA GLY A 59 10.27 -9.37 -16.67
C GLY A 59 11.04 -8.12 -16.26
N THR A 60 12.01 -7.70 -17.07
CA THR A 60 12.77 -6.46 -16.88
C THR A 60 11.88 -5.23 -16.96
N ALA A 61 10.95 -5.20 -17.92
CA ALA A 61 10.00 -4.09 -18.08
C ALA A 61 9.06 -3.97 -16.86
N LEU A 62 8.58 -5.10 -16.35
CA LEU A 62 7.71 -5.15 -15.17
C LEU A 62 8.42 -4.67 -13.90
N PHE A 63 9.69 -5.08 -13.73
CA PHE A 63 10.55 -4.61 -12.65
C PHE A 63 10.76 -3.08 -12.71
N MET A 64 11.12 -2.57 -13.90
CA MET A 64 11.29 -1.13 -14.11
C MET A 64 10.01 -0.33 -13.87
N MET A 65 8.87 -0.84 -14.32
CA MET A 65 7.59 -0.19 -14.10
C MET A 65 7.25 -0.10 -12.61
N ASN A 66 7.47 -1.17 -11.85
CA ASN A 66 7.28 -1.17 -10.39
C ASN A 66 8.18 -0.13 -9.70
N ARG A 67 9.45 -0.08 -10.10
CA ARG A 67 10.44 0.87 -9.57
C ARG A 67 10.05 2.32 -9.88
N LEU A 68 9.68 2.61 -11.12
CA LEU A 68 9.21 3.94 -11.53
C LEU A 68 7.94 4.35 -10.78
N CYS A 69 6.97 3.45 -10.61
CA CYS A 69 5.76 3.71 -9.83
C CYS A 69 6.08 4.10 -8.37
N LEU A 70 7.05 3.43 -7.73
CA LEU A 70 7.49 3.76 -6.37
C LEU A 70 8.16 5.12 -6.28
N LEU A 71 9.05 5.46 -7.22
CA LEU A 71 9.69 6.77 -7.29
C LEU A 71 8.65 7.88 -7.45
N VAL A 72 7.75 7.71 -8.41
CA VAL A 72 6.69 8.67 -8.69
C VAL A 72 5.80 8.84 -7.46
N GLN A 73 5.45 7.75 -6.77
CA GLN A 73 4.70 7.80 -5.51
C GLN A 73 5.44 8.60 -4.42
N GLY A 74 6.76 8.42 -4.29
CA GLY A 74 7.59 9.18 -3.36
C GLY A 74 7.58 10.68 -3.64
N ILE A 75 7.70 11.08 -4.92
CA ILE A 75 7.62 12.48 -5.36
C ILE A 75 6.26 13.07 -4.97
N PHE A 76 5.16 12.37 -5.27
CA PHE A 76 3.81 12.87 -4.97
C PHE A 76 3.53 12.97 -3.48
N ASN A 77 4.06 12.08 -2.64
CA ASN A 77 3.93 12.20 -1.18
C ASN A 77 4.60 13.48 -0.65
N ILE A 78 5.74 13.89 -1.23
CA ILE A 78 6.39 15.16 -0.86
C ILE A 78 5.57 16.35 -1.38
N LEU A 79 5.09 16.27 -2.63
CA LEU A 79 4.28 17.31 -3.25
C LEU A 79 2.95 17.53 -2.52
N GLU A 80 2.33 16.50 -1.95
CA GLU A 80 1.10 16.61 -1.15
C GLU A 80 1.28 17.52 0.08
N ILE A 81 2.49 17.56 0.64
CA ILE A 81 2.85 18.35 1.83
C ILE A 81 3.26 19.78 1.46
N ALA A 82 3.75 20.00 0.23
CA ALA A 82 4.05 21.33 -0.28
C ALA A 82 2.72 22.09 -0.48
N GLY A 83 2.40 22.99 0.46
CA GLY A 83 1.09 23.66 0.55
C GLY A 83 0.55 24.19 -0.78
N TRP A 84 -0.68 23.79 -1.12
CA TRP A 84 -1.33 24.12 -2.39
C TRP A 84 -2.23 25.34 -2.26
N THR A 85 -2.03 26.32 -3.13
CA THR A 85 -2.79 27.58 -3.11
C THR A 85 -4.04 27.56 -4.00
N THR A 86 -4.22 26.54 -4.85
CA THR A 86 -5.34 26.48 -5.80
C THR A 86 -6.09 25.13 -5.74
N PRO A 87 -7.44 25.15 -5.74
CA PRO A 87 -8.26 23.95 -5.64
C PRO A 87 -8.15 23.03 -6.87
N LEU A 88 -7.95 23.61 -8.07
CA LEU A 88 -7.74 22.84 -9.31
C LEU A 88 -6.46 22.00 -9.27
N SER A 89 -5.36 22.57 -8.77
CA SER A 89 -4.09 21.85 -8.65
C SER A 89 -4.16 20.73 -7.61
N CYS A 90 -4.92 20.94 -6.55
CA CYS A 90 -5.24 19.94 -5.53
C CYS A 90 -6.03 18.75 -6.10
N GLU A 91 -7.06 18.99 -6.92
CA GLU A 91 -7.78 17.88 -7.59
C GLU A 91 -6.89 17.08 -8.55
N ILE A 92 -6.11 17.77 -9.39
CA ILE A 92 -5.22 17.11 -10.34
C ILE A 92 -4.20 16.23 -9.62
N LEU A 93 -3.60 16.73 -8.54
CA LEU A 93 -2.65 15.96 -7.74
C LEU A 93 -3.31 14.73 -7.11
N LEU A 94 -4.49 14.86 -6.51
CA LEU A 94 -5.18 13.74 -5.88
C LEU A 94 -5.55 12.65 -6.89
N VAL A 95 -6.02 13.03 -8.08
CA VAL A 95 -6.31 12.09 -9.17
C VAL A 95 -5.02 11.40 -9.61
N PHE A 96 -3.94 12.15 -9.80
CA PHE A 96 -2.69 11.59 -10.27
C PHE A 96 -2.04 10.65 -9.25
N GLN A 97 -1.99 11.06 -7.97
CA GLN A 97 -1.51 10.22 -6.87
C GLN A 97 -2.33 8.93 -6.79
N TYR A 98 -3.64 9.02 -7.02
CA TYR A 98 -4.49 7.85 -7.03
C TYR A 98 -4.19 6.90 -8.20
N VAL A 99 -4.03 7.42 -9.42
CA VAL A 99 -3.66 6.64 -10.60
C VAL A 99 -2.32 5.92 -10.37
N VAL A 100 -1.34 6.61 -9.79
CA VAL A 100 -0.04 6.04 -9.44
C VAL A 100 -0.20 4.92 -8.39
N LYS A 101 -0.96 5.15 -7.31
CA LYS A 101 -1.27 4.10 -6.32
C LYS A 101 -1.93 2.89 -6.95
N LEU A 102 -2.92 3.10 -7.82
CA LEU A 102 -3.63 2.01 -8.49
C LEU A 102 -2.69 1.21 -9.40
N SER A 103 -1.84 1.90 -10.16
CA SER A 103 -0.84 1.27 -11.01
C SER A 103 0.13 0.41 -10.20
N PHE A 104 0.55 0.88 -9.03
CA PHE A 104 1.43 0.14 -8.13
C PHE A 104 0.77 -1.17 -7.63
N PHE A 105 -0.50 -1.13 -7.22
CA PHE A 105 -1.23 -2.34 -6.83
C PHE A 105 -1.37 -3.34 -7.99
N VAL A 106 -1.69 -2.86 -9.20
CA VAL A 106 -1.80 -3.73 -10.39
C VAL A 106 -0.46 -4.38 -10.73
N VAL A 107 0.61 -3.59 -10.77
CA VAL A 107 1.97 -4.10 -11.07
C VAL A 107 2.41 -5.10 -10.00
N GLY A 108 2.16 -4.82 -8.72
CA GLY A 108 2.42 -5.75 -7.62
C GLY A 108 1.65 -7.06 -7.74
N ALA A 109 0.35 -7.01 -8.02
CA ALA A 109 -0.49 -8.20 -8.21
C ALA A 109 -0.06 -9.05 -9.42
N VAL A 110 0.34 -8.40 -10.52
CA VAL A 110 0.87 -9.08 -11.70
C VAL A 110 2.22 -9.73 -11.37
N PHE A 111 3.15 -9.00 -10.77
CA PHE A 111 4.48 -9.49 -10.43
C PHE A 111 4.42 -10.72 -9.52
N THR A 112 3.66 -10.64 -8.43
CA THR A 112 3.43 -11.74 -7.49
C THR A 112 2.77 -12.96 -8.14
N SER A 113 1.76 -12.76 -9.00
CA SER A 113 1.15 -13.85 -9.77
C SER A 113 2.15 -14.53 -10.72
N LEU A 114 3.01 -13.76 -11.39
CA LEU A 114 4.08 -14.31 -12.23
C LEU A 114 5.10 -15.10 -11.39
N CYS A 115 5.44 -14.63 -10.19
CA CYS A 115 6.29 -15.36 -9.26
C CYS A 115 5.65 -16.70 -8.86
N VAL A 116 4.35 -16.71 -8.52
CA VAL A 116 3.60 -17.93 -8.22
C VAL A 116 3.59 -18.87 -9.44
N TYR A 117 3.41 -18.34 -10.65
CA TYR A 117 3.42 -19.11 -11.89
C TYR A 117 4.77 -19.79 -12.14
N ALA A 118 5.86 -19.06 -11.95
CA ALA A 118 7.22 -19.56 -12.12
C ALA A 118 7.56 -20.63 -11.07
N ILE A 119 7.25 -20.36 -9.80
CA ILE A 119 7.51 -21.27 -8.67
C ILE A 119 6.68 -22.55 -8.77
N SER A 120 5.42 -22.44 -9.17
CA SER A 120 4.49 -23.58 -9.24
C SER A 120 4.72 -24.48 -10.47
N GLY A 121 5.85 -24.32 -11.18
CA GLY A 121 6.18 -25.14 -12.34
C GLY A 121 5.20 -24.94 -13.51
N LYS A 122 4.82 -23.69 -13.81
CA LYS A 122 3.90 -23.30 -14.90
C LYS A 122 2.43 -23.71 -14.71
N ARG A 123 2.00 -24.02 -13.47
CA ARG A 123 0.58 -24.25 -13.14
C ARG A 123 -0.22 -22.94 -13.18
N ARG A 124 -0.95 -22.72 -14.27
CA ARG A 124 -1.72 -21.47 -14.50
C ARG A 124 -2.82 -21.23 -13.47
N CYS A 125 -3.46 -22.27 -12.94
CA CYS A 125 -4.60 -22.11 -12.02
C CYS A 125 -4.22 -21.33 -10.76
N LEU A 126 -3.11 -21.66 -10.10
CA LEU A 126 -2.66 -20.98 -8.89
C LEU A 126 -2.29 -19.51 -9.15
N ALA A 127 -1.67 -19.24 -10.30
CA ALA A 127 -1.33 -17.89 -10.71
C ALA A 127 -2.58 -17.04 -10.98
N VAL A 128 -3.60 -17.61 -11.65
CA VAL A 128 -4.88 -16.93 -11.89
C VAL A 128 -5.60 -16.65 -10.58
N ILE A 129 -5.64 -17.61 -9.65
CA ILE A 129 -6.23 -17.39 -8.33
C ILE A 129 -5.49 -16.24 -7.62
N ALA A 130 -4.17 -16.28 -7.52
CA ALA A 130 -3.38 -15.21 -6.91
C ALA A 130 -3.64 -13.83 -7.55
N LEU A 131 -3.79 -13.79 -8.88
CA LEU A 131 -4.07 -12.55 -9.62
C LEU A 131 -5.48 -12.01 -9.33
N VAL A 132 -6.49 -12.88 -9.28
CA VAL A 132 -7.88 -12.48 -8.98
C VAL A 132 -7.97 -11.91 -7.56
N PHE A 133 -7.35 -12.58 -6.58
CA PHE A 133 -7.32 -12.11 -5.20
C PHE A 133 -6.48 -10.82 -5.04
N GLY A 134 -5.39 -10.68 -5.79
CA GLY A 134 -4.58 -9.46 -5.80
C GLY A 134 -5.21 -8.25 -6.49
N LEU A 135 -6.17 -8.45 -7.39
CA LEU A 135 -6.91 -7.37 -8.06
C LEU A 135 -8.10 -6.84 -7.24
N ALA A 136 -8.55 -7.57 -6.23
CA ALA A 136 -9.61 -7.10 -5.35
C ALA A 136 -9.35 -5.72 -4.70
N PRO A 137 -8.15 -5.42 -4.13
CA PRO A 137 -7.84 -4.08 -3.64
C PRO A 137 -7.82 -3.01 -4.73
N VAL A 138 -7.53 -3.36 -5.99
CA VAL A 138 -7.61 -2.41 -7.11
C VAL A 138 -9.07 -1.98 -7.32
N GLY A 139 -10.00 -2.94 -7.35
CA GLY A 139 -11.42 -2.67 -7.56
C GLY A 139 -12.05 -1.84 -6.44
N THR A 140 -11.74 -2.14 -5.18
CA THR A 140 -12.33 -1.42 -4.05
C THR A 140 -11.74 -0.04 -3.83
N ASN A 141 -10.44 0.12 -4.09
CA ASN A 141 -9.84 1.45 -4.16
C ASN A 141 -10.52 2.28 -5.26
N LEU A 142 -10.80 1.69 -6.44
CA LEU A 142 -11.41 2.40 -7.57
C LEU A 142 -12.83 2.86 -7.23
N TYR A 143 -13.60 1.97 -6.63
CA TYR A 143 -14.93 2.28 -6.12
C TYR A 143 -14.91 3.44 -5.10
N ALA A 144 -13.96 3.43 -4.18
CA ALA A 144 -13.81 4.49 -3.18
C ALA A 144 -13.47 5.86 -3.79
N GLN A 145 -12.84 5.89 -4.97
CA GLN A 145 -12.52 7.13 -5.67
C GLN A 145 -13.66 7.69 -6.50
N VAL A 146 -14.34 6.83 -7.25
CA VAL A 146 -15.47 7.25 -8.10
C VAL A 146 -16.58 7.88 -7.25
N ARG A 147 -16.64 7.53 -5.96
CA ARG A 147 -17.59 8.11 -5.00
C ARG A 147 -17.02 9.27 -4.16
N ARG A 148 -16.03 10.00 -4.68
CA ARG A 148 -15.58 11.30 -4.15
C ARG A 148 -16.46 12.42 -4.70
N LEU A 149 -16.81 13.39 -3.86
CA LEU A 149 -17.70 14.51 -4.20
C LEU A 149 -16.93 15.69 -4.80
N SER A 150 -15.93 16.19 -4.08
CA SER A 150 -15.12 17.34 -4.48
C SER A 150 -13.88 17.42 -3.60
N ALA A 151 -12.75 17.87 -4.15
CA ALA A 151 -11.63 18.30 -3.32
C ALA A 151 -11.88 19.71 -2.81
N HIS A 152 -11.59 19.91 -1.53
CA HIS A 152 -11.62 21.19 -0.86
C HIS A 152 -10.26 21.41 -0.21
N VAL A 153 -9.81 22.65 -0.13
CA VAL A 153 -8.58 23.01 0.57
C VAL A 153 -8.98 23.62 1.91
N PRO A 154 -9.22 22.82 2.97
CA PRO A 154 -9.42 23.38 4.30
C PRO A 154 -8.12 24.01 4.77
N SER A 155 -8.17 25.29 5.17
CA SER A 155 -7.06 25.95 5.83
C SER A 155 -7.03 25.52 7.31
N THR A 156 -6.31 24.45 7.62
CA THR A 156 -6.03 24.05 9.01
C THR A 156 -4.78 24.80 9.50
N GLY A 157 -4.92 26.08 9.85
CA GLY A 157 -3.80 26.92 10.30
C GLY A 157 -2.95 27.49 9.16
N ILE A 158 -1.61 27.41 9.27
CA ILE A 158 -0.62 28.09 8.41
C ILE A 158 -0.36 27.34 7.08
N ILE A 159 -0.72 26.06 6.97
CA ILE A 159 -0.40 25.23 5.78
C ILE A 159 -1.72 24.80 5.11
N PRO A 160 -1.97 25.19 3.84
CA PRO A 160 -3.12 24.70 3.10
C PRO A 160 -2.91 23.23 2.72
N VAL A 161 -3.76 22.34 3.24
CA VAL A 161 -3.73 20.92 2.95
C VAL A 161 -4.88 20.57 1.99
N CYS A 162 -4.58 19.74 1.00
CA CYS A 162 -5.56 19.27 0.04
C CYS A 162 -6.38 18.13 0.65
N ALA A 163 -7.68 18.34 0.87
CA ALA A 163 -8.60 17.34 1.42
C ALA A 163 -9.72 17.01 0.43
N ALA A 164 -10.32 15.82 0.54
CA ALA A 164 -11.44 15.43 -0.33
C ALA A 164 -12.62 14.93 0.49
N SER A 165 -13.81 15.46 0.16
CA SER A 165 -15.08 15.04 0.73
C SER A 165 -15.57 13.77 0.05
N ARG A 166 -16.14 12.84 0.81
CA ARG A 166 -16.65 11.56 0.29
C ARG A 166 -18.18 11.55 0.29
N LEU A 167 -18.78 10.94 -0.73
CA LEU A 167 -20.24 10.78 -0.90
C LEU A 167 -20.80 9.64 -0.04
N VAL A 168 -19.91 8.81 0.54
CA VAL A 168 -20.25 7.53 1.17
C VAL A 168 -20.06 7.61 2.68
N PRO A 169 -21.03 7.18 3.49
CA PRO A 169 -20.87 7.10 4.94
C PRO A 169 -19.76 6.12 5.32
N GLN A 170 -19.07 6.41 6.43
CA GLN A 170 -17.91 5.63 6.89
C GLN A 170 -18.22 4.14 7.11
N SER A 171 -19.46 3.80 7.47
CA SER A 171 -19.94 2.43 7.65
C SER A 171 -19.89 1.59 6.37
N ASP A 172 -20.20 2.18 5.22
CA ASP A 172 -20.16 1.48 3.93
C ASP A 172 -18.72 1.28 3.42
N ILE A 173 -17.80 2.16 3.84
CA ILE A 173 -16.37 2.01 3.54
C ILE A 173 -15.82 0.81 4.30
N ILE A 174 -16.14 0.66 5.58
CA ILE A 174 -15.69 -0.47 6.41
C ILE A 174 -16.18 -1.79 5.83
N LYS A 175 -17.45 -1.86 5.40
CA LYS A 175 -18.04 -3.06 4.78
C LYS A 175 -17.34 -3.50 3.50
N VAL A 176 -16.77 -2.58 2.74
CA VAL A 176 -16.02 -2.88 1.49
C VAL A 176 -14.54 -3.12 1.78
N MET A 177 -13.98 -2.44 2.78
CA MET A 177 -12.57 -2.53 3.15
C MET A 177 -12.23 -3.89 3.74
N VAL A 178 -13.00 -4.39 4.72
CA VAL A 178 -12.76 -5.70 5.35
C VAL A 178 -12.63 -6.86 4.35
N PRO A 179 -13.58 -7.12 3.45
CA PRO A 179 -13.45 -8.21 2.47
C PRO A 179 -12.28 -8.01 1.50
N THR A 180 -11.91 -6.76 1.22
CA THR A 180 -10.72 -6.45 0.42
C THR A 180 -9.45 -6.93 1.11
N HIS A 181 -9.27 -6.61 2.39
CA HIS A 181 -8.06 -7.01 3.11
C HIS A 181 -7.99 -8.52 3.31
N LEU A 182 -9.14 -9.18 3.51
CA LEU A 182 -9.20 -10.64 3.54
C LEU A 182 -8.73 -11.25 2.21
N SER A 183 -9.11 -10.65 1.08
CA SER A 183 -8.68 -11.14 -0.24
C SER A 183 -7.17 -10.97 -0.47
N ALA A 184 -6.59 -9.86 0.00
CA ALA A 184 -5.15 -9.63 -0.05
C ALA A 184 -4.38 -10.64 0.82
N MET A 185 -4.87 -10.93 2.03
CA MET A 185 -4.30 -11.97 2.88
C MET A 185 -4.32 -13.35 2.22
N VAL A 186 -5.42 -13.72 1.56
CA VAL A 186 -5.51 -15.00 0.85
C VAL A 186 -4.44 -15.10 -0.24
N MET A 187 -4.23 -14.03 -1.00
CA MET A 187 -3.15 -13.95 -1.98
C MET A 187 -1.78 -14.16 -1.34
N GLU A 188 -1.49 -13.50 -0.21
CA GLU A 188 -0.22 -13.67 0.51
C GLU A 188 -0.01 -15.10 1.02
N ILE A 189 -1.06 -15.71 1.58
CA ILE A 189 -1.03 -17.11 2.03
C ILE A 189 -0.72 -18.02 0.85
N ILE A 190 -1.31 -17.79 -0.33
CA ILE A 190 -0.99 -18.57 -1.53
C ILE A 190 0.48 -18.42 -1.92
N VAL A 191 1.04 -17.21 -1.89
CA VAL A 191 2.46 -16.96 -2.20
C VAL A 191 3.37 -17.68 -1.20
N ILE A 192 3.08 -17.60 0.09
CA ILE A 192 3.85 -18.28 1.14
C ILE A 192 3.73 -19.79 0.98
N ALA A 193 2.52 -20.31 0.84
CA ALA A 193 2.26 -21.74 0.69
C ALA A 193 2.97 -22.30 -0.54
N THR A 194 2.84 -21.66 -1.71
CA THR A 194 3.53 -22.09 -2.93
C THR A 194 5.05 -22.01 -2.78
N SER A 195 5.57 -20.97 -2.14
CA SER A 195 7.00 -20.88 -1.84
C SER A 195 7.48 -22.04 -0.96
N TRP A 196 6.74 -22.40 0.08
CA TRP A 196 7.07 -23.53 0.95
C TRP A 196 6.93 -24.88 0.22
N PHE A 197 5.79 -25.16 -0.41
CA PHE A 197 5.54 -26.47 -1.03
C PHE A 197 6.48 -26.78 -2.19
N TYR A 198 6.88 -25.79 -2.98
CA TYR A 198 7.73 -26.03 -4.16
C TYR A 198 9.23 -25.78 -3.90
N LEU A 199 9.63 -24.78 -3.09
CA LEU A 199 11.06 -24.54 -2.84
C LEU A 199 11.65 -25.39 -1.72
N PHE A 200 10.86 -25.82 -0.72
CA PHE A 200 11.40 -26.53 0.45
C PHE A 200 11.88 -27.96 0.13
N PRO A 201 11.15 -28.77 -0.67
CA PRO A 201 11.63 -30.09 -1.09
C PRO A 201 12.88 -29.99 -1.97
N TRP A 202 12.93 -29.03 -2.89
CA TRP A 202 14.09 -28.79 -3.77
C TRP A 202 15.35 -28.43 -2.96
N ARG A 203 15.20 -27.62 -1.90
CA ARG A 203 16.30 -27.35 -0.96
C ARG A 203 16.72 -28.55 -0.14
N ALA A 204 15.79 -29.40 0.29
CA ALA A 204 16.12 -30.61 1.03
C ALA A 204 17.02 -31.54 0.20
N THR A 205 16.81 -31.56 -1.13
CA THR A 205 17.65 -32.33 -2.07
C THR A 205 18.97 -31.62 -2.43
N GLN A 206 19.01 -30.29 -2.44
CA GLN A 206 20.19 -29.51 -2.88
C GLN A 206 21.10 -29.03 -1.74
N ARG A 207 20.75 -29.34 -0.47
CA ARG A 207 21.55 -29.06 0.74
C ARG A 207 22.98 -29.63 0.68
N SER A 208 23.26 -30.53 -0.25
CA SER A 208 24.60 -31.10 -0.51
C SER A 208 25.53 -30.21 -1.35
N ARG A 209 25.05 -29.10 -1.92
CA ARG A 209 25.90 -28.09 -2.59
C ARG A 209 25.65 -26.72 -1.99
N ASP A 210 26.65 -26.24 -1.25
CA ASP A 210 26.73 -24.91 -0.63
C ASP A 210 26.20 -23.80 -1.54
N THR A 211 25.03 -23.26 -1.19
CA THR A 211 24.67 -21.86 -1.43
C THR A 211 23.43 -21.56 -0.60
N THR A 212 23.64 -20.95 0.56
CA THR A 212 22.60 -20.38 1.41
C THR A 212 21.92 -19.23 0.67
N THR A 213 20.89 -19.49 -0.14
CA THR A 213 20.22 -18.44 -0.92
C THR A 213 19.48 -17.45 0.00
N PRO A 214 19.96 -16.19 0.17
CA PRO A 214 19.37 -15.21 1.09
C PRO A 214 18.03 -14.66 0.59
N LEU A 215 17.76 -14.79 -0.72
CA LEU A 215 16.61 -14.19 -1.39
C LEU A 215 15.26 -14.71 -0.88
N VAL A 216 15.15 -16.02 -0.64
CA VAL A 216 13.86 -16.61 -0.25
C VAL A 216 13.58 -16.40 1.24
N THR A 217 14.61 -16.40 2.07
CA THR A 217 14.47 -16.02 3.49
C THR A 217 14.07 -14.55 3.63
N MET A 218 14.59 -13.67 2.76
CA MET A 218 14.14 -12.28 2.70
C MET A 218 12.71 -12.15 2.17
N LEU A 219 12.33 -12.89 1.12
CA LEU A 219 10.95 -12.92 0.59
C LEU A 219 9.94 -13.42 1.63
N LEU A 220 10.27 -14.48 2.37
CA LEU A 220 9.43 -15.02 3.44
C LEU A 220 9.27 -14.03 4.59
N ARG A 221 10.36 -13.38 5.00
CA ARG A 221 10.33 -12.33 6.02
C ARG A 221 9.46 -11.15 5.56
N ASN A 222 9.62 -10.70 4.33
CA ASN A 222 8.87 -9.55 3.80
C ASN A 222 7.37 -9.87 3.65
N GLY A 223 7.03 -11.06 3.17
CA GLY A 223 5.64 -11.53 3.10
C GLY A 223 5.00 -11.66 4.49
N SER A 224 5.73 -12.17 5.48
CA SER A 224 5.22 -12.27 6.85
C SER A 224 4.98 -10.92 7.53
N LEU A 225 5.79 -9.90 7.22
CA LEU A 225 5.60 -8.54 7.74
C LEU A 225 4.38 -7.84 7.12
N SER A 226 4.14 -8.08 5.82
CA SER A 226 2.97 -7.54 5.12
C SER A 226 1.67 -8.16 5.66
N PHE A 227 1.68 -9.48 5.87
CA PHE A 227 0.58 -10.19 6.53
C PHE A 227 0.29 -9.66 7.94
N LEU A 228 1.33 -9.45 8.75
CA LEU A 228 1.19 -8.89 10.09
C LEU A 228 0.61 -7.48 10.05
N TYR A 229 1.01 -6.64 9.09
CA TYR A 229 0.45 -5.31 8.91
C TYR A 229 -1.06 -5.37 8.61
N ASP A 230 -1.47 -6.21 7.66
CA ASP A 230 -2.88 -6.36 7.29
C ASP A 230 -3.72 -6.93 8.46
N THR A 231 -3.19 -7.86 9.25
CA THR A 231 -3.91 -8.40 10.44
C THR A 231 -4.13 -7.33 11.51
N VAL A 232 -3.10 -6.53 11.82
CA VAL A 232 -3.17 -5.46 12.81
C VAL A 232 -4.18 -4.40 12.37
N MET A 233 -4.21 -4.07 11.08
CA MET A 233 -5.14 -3.07 10.55
C MET A 233 -6.59 -3.55 10.58
N ILE A 234 -6.87 -4.81 10.23
CA ILE A 234 -8.21 -5.40 10.38
C ILE A 234 -8.66 -5.41 11.85
N LEU A 235 -7.77 -5.79 12.78
CA LEU A 235 -8.04 -5.77 14.22
C LEU A 235 -8.33 -4.35 14.73
N GLY A 236 -7.59 -3.36 14.24
CA GLY A 236 -7.82 -1.95 14.54
C GLY A 236 -9.18 -1.46 14.05
N CYS A 237 -9.58 -1.82 12.82
CA CYS A 237 -10.91 -1.51 12.30
C CYS A 237 -12.03 -2.23 13.07
N SER A 238 -11.83 -3.49 13.45
CA SER A 238 -12.80 -4.23 14.25
C SER A 238 -12.91 -3.71 15.68
N GLY A 239 -11.85 -3.13 16.24
CA GLY A 239 -11.85 -2.49 17.56
C GLY A 239 -12.52 -1.11 17.56
N ALA A 240 -12.57 -0.42 16.41
CA ALA A 240 -13.27 0.85 16.26
C ALA A 240 -14.81 0.70 16.25
N ASP A 241 -15.33 -0.51 15.99
CA ASP A 241 -16.76 -0.85 16.03
C ASP A 241 -17.25 -1.32 17.42
N SER A 242 -16.38 -1.33 18.44
CA SER A 242 -16.83 -1.58 19.82
C SER A 242 -17.18 -0.26 20.53
N PRO A 243 -18.47 0.12 20.66
CA PRO A 243 -18.86 1.08 21.68
C PRO A 243 -18.67 0.41 23.06
N LEU A 244 -18.12 1.16 24.02
CA LEU A 244 -17.87 0.78 25.41
C LEU A 244 -16.75 -0.24 25.69
N LYS A 245 -15.54 0.29 25.87
CA LYS A 245 -14.73 -0.03 27.06
C LYS A 245 -14.40 1.27 27.81
N VAL A 246 -15.44 1.90 28.34
CA VAL A 246 -15.35 2.79 29.50
C VAL A 246 -16.39 2.29 30.48
N LEU A 247 -15.95 1.35 31.31
CA LEU A 247 -16.51 1.00 32.62
C LEU A 247 -15.35 0.43 33.43
#